data_AF-A0A3R6IH10-F1
#
_entry.id   AF-A0A3R6IH10-F1
#
_cell.length_a   1.000
_cell.length_b   1.000
_cell.length_c   1.000
_cell.angle_alpha   90.00
_cell.angle_beta   90.00
_cell.angle_gamma   90.00
#
_symmetry.space_group_name_H-M   'P 1'
#
loop_
_entity.id
_entity.type
_entity.pdbx_description
1 polymer ?
#
loop_
_entity_poly.entity_id
_entity_poly.type
_entity_poly.pdbx_seq_one_letter_code
_entity_poly.pdbx_strand_id
1 'polypeptide(L)'
;MDFKKSVVGLRDKFATILFSVGLSAVIILGKHIHLTDQVYQGTGNTIDSYHRYDLAEGLLFACCIYIGILLCERMIKKRPIEIKGVSGERIPLGKITVSSIVLMLLWSPYLYVYYPGFIFGDSTANIAQALGQQPLTNHHPVAYVLFIRLCLRLGQHLGGLTIGLAIYSVIQMGIMALGIGLMVQWIRTRFRLNRWLTWLMLVGFGCSPYIAQYSIAIWKDPIFSVTIVCVTILLFDILYVETDKKQNIIKKYLITNFGIGYDL
;
A
#
# COMPACT_ATOMS: atom_id res chain seq x y z
N MET A 1 -26.97 2.44 11.92
CA MET A 1 -26.36 1.52 12.90
C MET A 1 -25.68 2.41 13.93
N ASP A 2 -26.26 2.51 15.12
CA ASP A 2 -25.70 3.32 16.21
C ASP A 2 -24.31 2.78 16.55
N PHE A 3 -23.28 3.53 16.16
CA PHE A 3 -21.92 3.35 16.65
C PHE A 3 -21.93 3.73 18.13
N LYS A 4 -22.35 2.76 18.96
CA LYS A 4 -22.33 2.82 20.41
C LYS A 4 -20.99 3.43 20.84
N LYS A 5 -21.04 4.59 21.52
CA LYS A 5 -19.88 5.29 22.08
C LYS A 5 -18.90 4.27 22.67
N SER A 6 -17.82 3.95 21.97
CA SER A 6 -16.76 3.12 22.52
C SER A 6 -15.97 3.98 23.49
N VAL A 7 -16.37 3.93 24.76
CA VAL A 7 -15.41 4.13 25.84
C VAL A 7 -14.29 3.14 25.53
N VAL A 8 -13.07 3.63 25.27
CA VAL A 8 -11.92 2.79 24.95
C VAL A 8 -11.83 1.73 26.04
N GLY A 9 -12.13 0.49 25.67
CA GLY A 9 -12.22 -0.59 26.64
C GLY A 9 -10.85 -0.81 27.29
N LEU A 10 -10.80 -1.39 28.48
CA LEU A 10 -9.53 -1.77 29.11
C LEU A 10 -8.66 -2.62 28.15
N ARG A 11 -9.32 -3.46 27.34
CA ARG A 11 -8.69 -4.25 26.27
C ARG A 11 -8.03 -3.40 25.19
N ASP A 12 -8.69 -2.35 24.73
CA ASP A 12 -8.17 -1.50 23.65
C ASP A 12 -6.96 -0.69 24.16
N LYS A 13 -7.03 -0.17 25.40
CA LYS A 13 -5.88 0.50 26.03
C LYS A 13 -4.69 -0.45 26.17
N PHE A 14 -4.94 -1.68 26.61
CA PHE A 14 -3.90 -2.70 26.74
C PHE A 14 -3.27 -3.05 25.38
N ALA A 15 -4.09 -3.23 24.35
CA ALA A 15 -3.60 -3.47 22.99
C ALA A 15 -2.75 -2.31 22.46
N THR A 16 -3.17 -1.05 22.68
CA THR A 16 -2.39 0.12 22.25
C THR A 16 -1.06 0.24 23.00
N ILE A 17 -1.03 -0.08 24.30
CA ILE A 17 0.22 -0.12 25.08
C ILE A 17 1.14 -1.22 24.53
N LEU A 18 0.62 -2.44 24.36
CA LEU A 18 1.39 -3.57 23.85
C LEU A 18 1.98 -3.27 22.47
N PHE A 19 1.17 -2.69 21.57
CA PHE A 19 1.62 -2.28 20.25
C PHE A 19 2.71 -1.21 20.32
N SER A 20 2.54 -0.19 21.17
CA SER A 20 3.51 0.91 21.30
C SER A 20 4.85 0.43 21.84
N VAL A 21 4.81 -0.47 22.84
CA VAL A 21 6.02 -1.12 23.40
C VAL A 21 6.68 -2.02 22.35
N GLY A 22 5.90 -2.85 21.66
CA GLY A 22 6.40 -3.75 20.63
C GLY A 22 7.05 -3.01 19.47
N LEU A 23 6.39 -1.96 18.95
CA LEU A 23 6.93 -1.14 17.87
C LEU A 23 8.20 -0.40 18.30
N SER A 24 8.21 0.15 19.52
CA SER A 24 9.39 0.78 20.09
C SER A 24 10.56 -0.20 20.20
N ALA A 25 10.31 -1.42 20.68
CA ALA A 25 11.33 -2.46 20.76
C ALA A 25 11.91 -2.77 19.38
N VAL A 26 11.08 -2.89 18.34
CA VAL A 26 11.56 -3.11 16.97
C VAL A 26 12.44 -1.97 16.47
N ILE A 27 12.09 -0.71 16.77
CA ILE A 27 12.90 0.47 16.39
C ILE A 27 14.26 0.44 17.08
N ILE A 28 14.30 0.17 18.38
CA ILE A 28 15.55 0.10 19.15
C ILE A 28 16.41 -1.08 18.72
N LEU A 29 15.83 -2.27 18.52
CA LEU A 29 16.54 -3.43 18.02
C LEU A 29 17.10 -3.18 16.61
N GLY A 30 16.33 -2.51 15.76
CA GLY A 30 16.75 -2.14 14.41
C GLY A 30 17.92 -1.15 14.36
N LYS A 31 18.03 -0.26 15.36
CA LYS A 31 19.13 0.73 15.47
C LYS A 31 20.50 0.07 15.59
N HIS A 32 20.57 -1.12 16.18
CA HIS A 32 21.81 -1.87 16.39
C HIS A 32 22.22 -2.74 15.21
N ILE A 33 21.48 -2.72 14.11
CA ILE A 33 21.83 -3.46 12.89
C ILE A 33 22.88 -2.65 12.12
N HIS A 34 24.14 -3.08 12.20
CA HIS A 34 25.22 -2.51 11.41
C HIS A 34 25.30 -3.23 10.07
N LEU A 35 25.00 -2.49 9.00
CA LEU A 35 25.08 -2.98 7.63
C LEU A 35 26.49 -2.70 7.08
N THR A 36 27.18 -3.74 6.61
CA THR A 36 28.44 -3.57 5.86
C THR A 36 28.17 -3.02 4.47
N ASP A 37 29.19 -2.47 3.79
CA ASP A 37 29.06 -1.90 2.43
C ASP A 37 28.50 -2.91 1.40
N GLN A 38 28.54 -4.21 1.71
CA GLN A 38 27.90 -5.28 0.93
C GLN A 38 26.55 -5.72 1.50
N VAL A 39 25.70 -4.75 1.85
CA VAL A 39 24.35 -4.88 2.41
C VAL A 39 23.53 -6.04 1.79
N TYR A 40 23.65 -6.24 0.48
CA TYR A 40 22.84 -7.19 -0.29
C TYR A 40 23.42 -8.60 -0.43
N GLN A 41 24.68 -8.83 -0.03
CA GLN A 41 25.27 -10.18 -0.02
C GLN A 41 25.02 -10.92 1.30
N GLY A 42 24.52 -10.23 2.33
CA GLY A 42 24.19 -10.80 3.64
C GLY A 42 25.41 -11.26 4.46
N THR A 43 26.62 -11.05 3.94
CA THR A 43 27.89 -11.42 4.56
C THR A 43 28.44 -10.23 5.35
N GLY A 44 28.51 -10.37 6.68
CA GLY A 44 29.13 -9.39 7.56
C GLY A 44 28.19 -8.38 8.25
N ASN A 45 26.87 -8.51 8.10
CA ASN A 45 25.93 -7.76 8.94
C ASN A 45 26.09 -8.20 10.40
N THR A 46 26.28 -7.23 11.30
CA THR A 46 26.48 -7.50 12.73
C THR A 46 25.45 -6.75 13.56
N ILE A 47 25.20 -7.25 14.77
CA ILE A 47 24.34 -6.59 15.75
C ILE A 47 25.25 -6.03 16.83
N ASP A 48 25.21 -4.71 16.99
CA ASP A 48 25.96 -4.02 18.04
C ASP A 48 25.45 -4.40 19.43
N SER A 49 26.31 -4.21 20.43
CA SER A 49 25.93 -4.51 21.82
C SER A 49 24.88 -3.54 22.33
N TYR A 50 23.89 -4.05 23.06
CA TYR A 50 22.85 -3.23 23.68
C TYR A 50 23.37 -2.53 24.94
N HIS A 51 22.92 -1.29 25.15
CA HIS A 51 23.33 -0.43 26.25
C HIS A 51 22.13 -0.05 27.13
N ARG A 52 22.41 0.38 28.37
CA ARG A 52 21.35 0.72 29.35
C ARG A 52 20.48 1.90 28.92
N TYR A 53 21.00 2.82 28.10
CA TYR A 53 20.23 3.94 27.56
C TYR A 53 19.21 3.52 26.50
N ASP A 54 19.39 2.36 25.85
CA ASP A 54 18.42 1.84 24.86
C ASP A 54 17.07 1.54 25.50
N LEU A 55 17.05 1.17 26.79
CA LEU A 55 15.82 0.98 27.55
C LEU A 55 15.10 2.32 27.78
N ALA A 56 15.85 3.38 28.10
CA ALA A 56 15.28 4.72 28.28
C ALA A 56 14.75 5.29 26.96
N GLU A 57 15.51 5.14 25.87
CA GLU A 57 15.06 5.49 24.52
C GLU A 57 13.81 4.69 24.13
N GLY A 58 13.81 3.38 24.38
CA GLY A 58 12.66 2.52 24.11
C GLY A 58 11.40 2.90 24.88
N LEU A 59 11.52 3.27 26.15
CA LEU A 59 10.38 3.79 26.93
C LEU A 59 9.88 5.12 26.35
N LEU A 60 10.79 6.02 25.97
CA LEU A 60 10.43 7.31 25.38
C LEU A 60 9.70 7.14 24.05
N PHE A 61 10.22 6.29 23.14
CA PHE A 61 9.55 5.97 21.88
C PHE A 61 8.18 5.33 22.11
N ALA A 62 8.06 4.40 23.06
CA ALA A 62 6.78 3.78 23.39
C ALA A 62 5.76 4.83 23.88
N CYS A 63 6.18 5.77 24.72
CA CYS A 63 5.34 6.88 25.16
C CYS A 63 4.93 7.79 23.99
N CYS A 64 5.86 8.17 23.12
CA CYS A 64 5.59 8.99 21.94
C CYS A 64 4.58 8.32 21.00
N ILE A 65 4.78 7.04 20.70
CA ILE A 65 3.87 6.25 19.85
C ILE A 65 2.49 6.16 20.49
N TYR A 66 2.42 5.83 21.79
CA TYR A 66 1.17 5.73 22.52
C TYR A 66 0.38 7.05 22.52
N ILE A 67 1.05 8.18 22.82
CA ILE A 67 0.45 9.51 22.79
C ILE A 67 -0.01 9.84 21.37
N GLY A 68 0.79 9.54 20.35
CA GLY A 68 0.44 9.72 18.94
C GLY A 68 -0.85 9.00 18.57
N ILE A 69 -1.00 7.73 18.96
CA ILE A 69 -2.21 6.95 18.72
C ILE A 69 -3.41 7.57 19.45
N LEU A 70 -3.27 7.97 20.72
CA LEU A 70 -4.35 8.64 21.46
C LEU A 70 -4.78 9.96 20.83
N LEU A 71 -3.85 10.74 20.28
CA LEU A 71 -4.16 11.97 19.55
C LEU A 71 -4.92 11.66 18.26
N CYS A 72 -4.48 10.67 17.48
CA CYS A 72 -5.18 10.20 16.30
C CYS A 72 -6.61 9.73 16.64
N GLU A 73 -6.77 8.91 17.68
CA GLU A 73 -8.08 8.47 18.14
C GLU A 73 -8.98 9.65 18.52
N ARG A 74 -8.46 10.64 19.27
CA ARG A 74 -9.22 11.85 19.62
C ARG A 74 -9.64 12.64 18.39
N MET A 75 -8.77 12.74 17.38
CA MET A 75 -9.08 13.43 16.13
C MET A 75 -10.17 12.70 15.34
N ILE A 76 -10.08 11.37 15.23
CA ILE A 76 -11.07 10.53 14.56
C ILE A 76 -12.42 10.58 15.30
N LYS A 77 -12.42 10.53 16.64
CA LYS A 77 -13.65 10.65 17.44
C LYS A 77 -14.31 12.03 17.33
N LYS A 78 -13.53 13.10 17.22
CA LYS A 78 -14.05 14.47 17.02
C LYS A 78 -14.66 14.67 15.64
N ARG A 79 -14.21 13.92 14.64
CA ARG A 79 -14.69 13.99 13.25
C ARG A 79 -14.86 12.57 12.74
N PRO A 80 -15.98 11.89 13.09
CA PRO A 80 -16.22 10.54 12.60
C PRO A 80 -16.11 10.53 11.09
N ILE A 81 -15.29 9.61 10.59
CA ILE A 81 -15.06 9.47 9.15
C ILE A 81 -16.32 8.81 8.59
N GLU A 82 -17.26 9.63 8.15
CA GLU A 82 -18.46 9.16 7.47
C GLU A 82 -18.17 8.92 6.00
N ILE A 83 -18.61 7.76 5.50
CA ILE A 83 -18.65 7.51 4.07
C ILE A 83 -19.76 8.38 3.50
N LYS A 84 -19.38 9.42 2.78
CA LYS A 84 -20.31 10.39 2.18
C LYS A 84 -20.58 10.13 0.70
N GLY A 85 -19.77 9.26 0.07
CA GLY A 85 -19.93 8.88 -1.32
C GLY A 85 -21.21 8.07 -1.53
N VAL A 86 -21.83 8.24 -2.70
CA VAL A 86 -23.02 7.46 -3.03
C VAL A 86 -22.60 6.04 -3.39
N SER A 87 -23.36 5.06 -2.91
CA SER A 87 -23.24 3.66 -3.31
C SER A 87 -23.23 3.53 -4.84
N GLY A 88 -22.17 2.96 -5.40
CA GLY A 88 -22.01 2.79 -6.86
C GLY A 88 -21.57 4.05 -7.63
N GLU A 89 -21.22 5.16 -6.96
CA GLU A 89 -20.62 6.33 -7.63
C GLU A 89 -19.35 5.90 -8.37
N ARG A 90 -19.32 6.13 -9.68
CA ARG A 90 -18.21 5.75 -10.56
C ARG A 90 -17.07 6.74 -10.42
N ILE A 91 -15.87 6.23 -10.27
CA ILE A 91 -14.65 7.06 -10.29
C ILE A 91 -14.30 7.32 -11.76
N PRO A 92 -14.20 8.58 -12.20
CA PRO A 92 -13.90 8.88 -13.60
C PRO A 92 -12.46 8.44 -13.92
N LEU A 93 -12.33 7.66 -15.00
CA LEU A 93 -11.06 7.07 -15.42
C LEU A 93 -9.97 8.14 -15.59
N GLY A 94 -10.31 9.31 -16.14
CA GLY A 94 -9.36 10.42 -16.31
C GLY A 94 -8.69 10.88 -15.00
N LYS A 95 -9.39 10.86 -13.86
CA LYS A 95 -8.77 11.22 -12.57
C LYS A 95 -7.79 10.15 -12.08
N ILE A 96 -8.08 8.88 -12.35
CA ILE A 96 -7.18 7.76 -12.04
C ILE A 96 -5.94 7.87 -12.92
N THR A 97 -6.13 8.09 -14.23
CA THR A 97 -5.03 8.26 -15.19
C THR A 97 -4.12 9.43 -14.80
N VAL A 98 -4.67 10.60 -14.48
CA VAL A 98 -3.87 11.76 -14.02
C VAL A 98 -3.06 11.42 -12.76
N SER A 99 -3.69 10.77 -11.78
CA SER A 99 -3.01 10.35 -10.54
C SER A 99 -1.86 9.38 -10.83
N SER A 100 -2.09 8.45 -11.76
CA SER A 100 -1.11 7.43 -12.15
C SER A 100 0.07 8.05 -12.89
N ILE A 101 -0.20 8.97 -13.83
CA ILE A 101 0.85 9.70 -14.56
C ILE A 101 1.71 10.50 -13.59
N VAL A 102 1.10 11.19 -12.61
CA VAL A 102 1.86 11.92 -11.57
C VAL A 102 2.80 10.98 -10.82
N LEU A 103 2.32 9.81 -10.38
CA LEU A 103 3.17 8.83 -9.68
C LEU A 103 4.29 8.31 -10.58
N MET A 104 4.01 7.96 -11.83
CA MET A 104 5.04 7.53 -12.79
C MET A 104 6.10 8.61 -13.03
N LEU A 105 5.70 9.88 -13.11
CA LEU A 105 6.65 10.98 -13.24
C LEU A 105 7.52 11.13 -11.99
N LEU A 106 6.94 11.03 -10.79
CA LEU A 106 7.68 11.09 -9.52
C LEU A 106 8.64 9.90 -9.34
N TRP A 107 8.30 8.74 -9.87
CA TRP A 107 9.15 7.53 -9.81
C TRP A 107 10.15 7.43 -10.96
N SER A 108 9.98 8.18 -12.05
CA SER A 108 10.89 8.15 -13.20
C SER A 108 12.37 8.48 -12.86
N PRO A 109 12.71 9.39 -11.91
CA PRO A 109 14.10 9.60 -11.51
C PRO A 109 14.71 8.36 -10.87
N TYR A 110 13.93 7.57 -10.13
CA TYR A 110 14.40 6.32 -9.55
C TYR A 110 14.67 5.28 -10.63
N LEU A 111 13.78 5.15 -11.62
CA LEU A 111 14.02 4.27 -12.76
C LEU A 111 15.29 4.68 -13.53
N TYR A 112 15.54 5.99 -13.67
CA TYR A 112 16.75 6.50 -14.32
C TYR A 112 18.02 6.11 -13.55
N VAL A 113 18.03 6.29 -12.22
CA VAL A 113 19.17 5.93 -11.36
C VAL A 113 19.41 4.43 -11.31
N TYR A 114 18.35 3.63 -11.23
CA TYR A 114 18.41 2.17 -11.11
C TYR A 114 18.17 1.45 -12.45
N TYR A 115 18.41 2.10 -13.58
CA TYR A 115 18.18 1.50 -14.90
C TYR A 115 18.99 0.20 -15.05
N PRO A 116 18.42 -0.92 -15.56
CA PRO A 116 17.10 -1.06 -16.19
C PRO A 116 15.94 -1.40 -15.23
N GLY A 117 16.21 -1.51 -13.94
CA GLY A 117 15.25 -1.92 -12.92
C GLY A 117 15.99 -2.31 -11.65
N PHE A 118 15.25 -2.44 -10.56
CA PHE A 118 15.86 -2.76 -9.28
C PHE A 118 15.89 -4.29 -9.08
N ILE A 119 17.08 -4.88 -9.20
CA ILE A 119 17.30 -6.33 -9.27
C ILE A 119 17.77 -6.85 -7.90
N PHE A 120 17.08 -7.86 -7.40
CA PHE A 120 17.39 -8.57 -6.15
C PHE A 120 17.80 -10.03 -6.41
N GLY A 121 18.21 -10.74 -5.36
CA GLY A 121 18.50 -12.18 -5.41
C GLY A 121 17.38 -12.98 -6.10
N ASP A 122 16.14 -12.83 -5.62
CA ASP A 122 14.94 -13.44 -6.22
C ASP A 122 14.74 -13.05 -7.70
N SER A 123 15.08 -11.82 -8.08
CA SER A 123 14.99 -11.37 -9.47
C SER A 123 15.89 -12.20 -10.39
N THR A 124 17.12 -12.50 -9.94
CA THR A 124 18.09 -13.24 -10.77
C THR A 124 17.61 -14.65 -11.08
N ALA A 125 17.04 -15.36 -10.10
CA ALA A 125 16.43 -16.68 -10.30
C ALA A 125 15.27 -16.62 -11.30
N ASN A 126 14.37 -15.63 -11.17
CA ASN A 126 13.25 -15.45 -12.10
C ASN A 126 13.71 -15.12 -13.53
N ILE A 127 14.75 -14.27 -13.68
CA ILE A 127 15.33 -13.93 -14.97
C ILE A 127 15.99 -15.17 -15.61
N ALA A 128 16.74 -15.96 -14.84
CA ALA A 128 17.35 -17.20 -15.33
C ALA A 128 16.29 -18.22 -15.79
N GLN A 129 15.20 -18.37 -15.03
CA GLN A 129 14.06 -19.20 -15.44
C GLN A 129 13.36 -18.65 -16.70
N ALA A 130 13.18 -17.33 -16.81
CA ALA A 130 12.58 -16.69 -17.98
C ALA A 130 13.43 -16.87 -19.26
N LEU A 131 14.76 -16.87 -19.11
CA LEU A 131 15.72 -17.15 -20.19
C LEU A 131 15.83 -18.65 -20.52
N GLY A 132 15.26 -19.54 -19.71
CA GLY A 132 15.40 -20.99 -19.86
C GLY A 132 16.74 -21.56 -19.39
N GLN A 133 17.51 -20.78 -18.63
CA GLN A 133 18.79 -21.20 -18.03
C GLN A 133 18.58 -22.03 -16.76
N GLN A 134 17.43 -21.89 -16.13
CA GLN A 134 17.00 -22.71 -15.00
C GLN A 134 15.61 -23.31 -15.25
N PRO A 135 15.34 -24.52 -14.74
CA PRO A 135 14.01 -25.10 -14.80
C PRO A 135 13.02 -24.29 -13.96
N LEU A 136 11.75 -24.31 -14.36
CA LEU A 136 10.66 -23.78 -13.53
C LEU A 136 10.55 -24.61 -12.26
N THR A 137 10.34 -23.94 -11.13
CA THR A 137 10.14 -24.58 -9.82
C THR A 137 8.90 -23.99 -9.14
N ASN A 138 8.41 -24.65 -8.10
CA ASN A 138 7.26 -24.16 -7.31
C ASN A 138 7.60 -22.95 -6.42
N HIS A 139 8.84 -22.47 -6.45
CA HIS A 139 9.26 -21.32 -5.66
C HIS A 139 8.73 -19.99 -6.23
N HIS A 140 8.50 -19.91 -7.55
CA HIS A 140 7.99 -18.72 -8.22
C HIS A 140 6.73 -19.02 -9.05
N PRO A 141 5.70 -18.15 -9.02
CA PRO A 141 4.52 -18.34 -9.86
C PRO A 141 4.88 -18.37 -11.34
N VAL A 142 4.47 -19.41 -12.06
CA VAL A 142 4.79 -19.58 -13.49
C VAL A 142 4.32 -18.40 -14.33
N ALA A 143 3.14 -17.85 -14.05
CA ALA A 143 2.61 -16.68 -14.75
C ALA A 143 3.53 -15.45 -14.62
N TYR A 144 4.19 -15.30 -13.47
CA TYR A 144 5.13 -14.21 -13.23
C TYR A 144 6.42 -14.38 -14.06
N VAL A 145 6.98 -15.59 -14.11
CA VAL A 145 8.15 -15.90 -14.94
C VAL A 145 7.85 -15.70 -16.42
N LEU A 146 6.67 -16.12 -16.89
CA LEU A 146 6.23 -15.92 -18.28
C LEU A 146 6.07 -14.44 -18.62
N PHE A 147 5.58 -13.63 -17.68
CA PHE A 147 5.48 -12.18 -17.86
C PHE A 147 6.87 -11.53 -18.03
N ILE A 148 7.85 -11.92 -17.21
CA ILE A 148 9.26 -11.48 -17.40
C ILE A 148 9.77 -11.93 -18.77
N ARG A 149 9.55 -13.20 -19.14
CA ARG A 149 9.99 -13.77 -20.42
C ARG A 149 9.44 -13.00 -21.62
N LEU A 150 8.17 -12.58 -21.56
CA LEU A 150 7.56 -11.76 -22.60
C LEU A 150 8.28 -10.43 -22.74
N CYS A 151 8.53 -9.73 -21.63
CA CYS A 151 9.25 -8.45 -21.63
C CYS A 151 10.69 -8.61 -22.16
N LEU A 152 11.40 -9.67 -21.76
CA LEU A 152 12.74 -9.98 -22.24
C LEU A 152 12.77 -10.23 -23.75
N ARG A 153 11.81 -10.99 -24.29
CA ARG A 153 11.71 -11.23 -25.75
C ARG A 153 11.46 -9.93 -26.52
N LEU A 154 10.55 -9.08 -26.04
CA LEU A 154 10.32 -7.76 -26.64
C LEU A 154 11.59 -6.91 -26.61
N GLY A 155 12.31 -6.91 -25.48
CA GLY A 155 13.61 -6.24 -25.36
C GLY A 155 14.65 -6.74 -26.34
N GLN A 156 14.75 -8.06 -26.53
CA GLN A 156 15.67 -8.67 -27.49
C GLN A 156 15.41 -8.19 -28.93
N HIS A 157 14.15 -8.01 -29.31
CA HIS A 157 13.80 -7.44 -30.61
C HIS A 157 14.13 -5.94 -30.74
N LEU A 158 14.20 -5.21 -29.63
CA LEU A 158 14.40 -3.76 -29.59
C LEU A 158 15.84 -3.33 -29.29
N GLY A 159 16.73 -4.27 -28.93
CA GLY A 159 18.16 -3.97 -28.72
C GLY A 159 18.84 -4.68 -27.55
N GLY A 160 18.14 -5.53 -26.79
CA GLY A 160 18.78 -6.46 -25.84
C GLY A 160 17.99 -6.75 -24.56
N LEU A 161 18.60 -7.58 -23.71
CA LEU A 161 18.01 -8.01 -22.43
C LEU A 161 17.78 -6.85 -21.46
N THR A 162 18.70 -5.88 -21.42
CA THR A 162 18.60 -4.66 -20.61
C THR A 162 17.33 -3.87 -20.94
N ILE A 163 17.02 -3.72 -22.23
CA ILE A 163 15.77 -3.07 -22.68
C ILE A 163 14.56 -3.89 -22.23
N GLY A 164 14.64 -5.22 -22.27
CA GLY A 164 13.56 -6.10 -21.82
C GLY A 164 13.27 -5.95 -20.32
N LEU A 165 14.29 -5.81 -19.50
CA LEU A 165 14.15 -5.52 -18.07
C LEU A 165 13.59 -4.11 -17.84
N ALA A 166 14.02 -3.12 -18.64
CA ALA A 166 13.46 -1.78 -18.58
C ALA A 166 11.97 -1.74 -18.96
N ILE A 167 11.56 -2.48 -19.99
CA ILE A 167 10.15 -2.65 -20.36
C ILE A 167 9.36 -3.25 -19.21
N TYR A 168 9.88 -4.30 -18.57
CA TYR A 168 9.26 -4.88 -17.38
C TYR A 168 9.06 -3.81 -16.28
N SER A 169 10.12 -3.07 -15.94
CA SER A 169 10.09 -2.06 -14.88
C SER A 169 9.07 -0.96 -15.18
N VAL A 170 8.98 -0.50 -16.42
CA VAL A 170 7.99 0.52 -16.84
C VAL A 170 6.56 -0.02 -16.75
N ILE A 171 6.32 -1.25 -17.19
CA ILE A 171 4.99 -1.87 -17.11
C ILE A 171 4.58 -2.04 -15.64
N GLN A 172 5.46 -2.58 -14.80
CA GLN A 172 5.19 -2.74 -13.36
C GLN A 172 4.93 -1.38 -12.68
N MET A 173 5.74 -0.38 -12.97
CA MET A 173 5.56 0.98 -12.47
C MET A 173 4.18 1.53 -12.86
N GLY A 174 3.75 1.27 -14.10
CA GLY A 174 2.40 1.61 -14.57
C GLY A 174 1.29 0.86 -13.83
N ILE A 175 1.41 -0.46 -13.63
CA ILE A 175 0.43 -1.26 -12.87
C ILE A 175 0.30 -0.74 -11.43
N MET A 176 1.42 -0.47 -10.78
CA MET A 176 1.45 0.09 -9.44
C MET A 176 0.83 1.49 -9.38
N ALA A 177 1.19 2.36 -10.33
CA ALA A 177 0.65 3.71 -10.41
C ALA A 177 -0.86 3.71 -10.62
N LEU A 178 -1.37 2.82 -11.47
CA LEU A 178 -2.81 2.65 -11.72
C LEU A 178 -3.56 2.20 -10.46
N GLY A 179 -3.04 1.20 -9.74
CA GLY A 179 -3.72 0.71 -8.55
C GLY A 179 -3.64 1.67 -7.36
N ILE A 180 -2.50 2.34 -7.13
CA ILE A 180 -2.41 3.41 -6.11
C ILE A 180 -3.25 4.62 -6.53
N GLY A 181 -3.24 5.01 -7.80
CA GLY A 181 -4.08 6.08 -8.34
C GLY A 181 -5.57 5.79 -8.18
N LEU A 182 -5.99 4.55 -8.44
CA LEU A 182 -7.36 4.08 -8.18
C LEU A 182 -7.69 4.19 -6.70
N MET A 183 -6.83 3.68 -5.82
CA MET A 183 -7.02 3.75 -4.36
C MET A 183 -7.19 5.19 -3.88
N VAL A 184 -6.30 6.10 -4.29
CA VAL A 184 -6.35 7.51 -3.90
C VAL A 184 -7.64 8.19 -4.37
N GLN A 185 -8.05 7.97 -5.63
CA GLN A 185 -9.30 8.54 -6.13
C GLN A 185 -10.54 7.87 -5.53
N TRP A 186 -10.46 6.59 -5.18
CA TRP A 186 -11.52 5.86 -4.48
C TRP A 186 -11.73 6.44 -3.07
N ILE A 187 -10.67 6.61 -2.28
CA ILE A 187 -10.73 7.25 -0.96
C ILE A 187 -11.32 8.66 -1.09
N ARG A 188 -10.82 9.45 -2.04
CA ARG A 188 -11.33 10.81 -2.28
C ARG A 188 -12.84 10.82 -2.57
N THR A 189 -13.30 9.94 -3.45
CA THR A 189 -14.72 9.88 -3.88
C THR A 189 -15.61 9.42 -2.73
N ARG A 190 -15.22 8.34 -2.02
CA ARG A 190 -16.02 7.75 -0.93
C ARG A 190 -16.09 8.63 0.32
N PHE A 191 -15.00 9.33 0.66
CA PHE A 191 -14.95 10.20 1.84
C PHE A 191 -15.15 11.68 1.52
N ARG A 192 -15.41 12.04 0.26
CA ARG A 192 -15.52 13.42 -0.24
C ARG A 192 -14.37 14.31 0.24
N LEU A 193 -13.15 13.78 0.16
CA LEU A 193 -11.96 14.52 0.57
C LEU A 193 -11.71 15.71 -0.37
N ASN A 194 -11.17 16.78 0.19
CA ASN A 194 -10.76 17.93 -0.60
C ASN A 194 -9.60 17.56 -1.55
N ARG A 195 -9.41 18.36 -2.60
CA ARG A 195 -8.34 18.15 -3.60
C ARG A 195 -6.95 18.15 -2.97
N TRP A 196 -6.73 18.94 -1.93
CA TRP A 196 -5.43 19.08 -1.25
C TRP A 196 -4.99 17.77 -0.59
N LEU A 197 -5.89 17.07 0.11
CA LEU A 197 -5.57 15.77 0.71
C LEU A 197 -5.30 14.70 -0.35
N THR A 198 -5.92 14.81 -1.53
CA THR A 198 -5.61 13.92 -2.66
C THR A 198 -4.17 14.12 -3.12
N TRP A 199 -3.75 15.37 -3.30
CA TRP A 199 -2.36 15.69 -3.65
C TRP A 199 -1.38 15.28 -2.56
N LEU A 200 -1.73 15.48 -1.28
CA LEU A 200 -0.90 15.04 -0.16
C LEU A 200 -0.66 13.53 -0.19
N MET A 201 -1.70 12.73 -0.44
CA MET A 201 -1.54 11.28 -0.60
C MET A 201 -0.65 10.94 -1.80
N LEU A 202 -0.85 11.58 -2.94
CA LEU A 202 -0.03 11.35 -4.13
C LEU A 202 1.44 11.68 -3.91
N VAL A 203 1.73 12.81 -3.24
CA VAL A 203 3.10 13.18 -2.89
C VAL A 203 3.68 12.20 -1.85
N GLY A 204 2.89 11.79 -0.86
CA GLY A 204 3.32 10.81 0.14
C GLY A 204 3.69 9.46 -0.49
N PHE A 205 2.90 8.95 -1.43
CA PHE A 205 3.21 7.71 -2.16
C PHE A 205 4.30 7.91 -3.21
N GLY A 206 4.29 9.04 -3.92
CA GLY A 206 5.20 9.35 -5.03
C GLY A 206 6.63 9.67 -4.59
N CYS A 207 6.78 10.37 -3.47
CA CYS A 207 8.09 10.77 -2.93
C CYS A 207 8.66 9.76 -1.93
N SER A 208 7.93 8.69 -1.59
CA SER A 208 8.45 7.62 -0.74
C SER A 208 9.49 6.80 -1.52
N PRO A 209 10.77 6.78 -1.09
CA PRO A 209 11.82 6.07 -1.81
C PRO A 209 11.56 4.56 -1.85
N TYR A 210 10.99 3.99 -0.79
CA TYR A 210 10.63 2.58 -0.74
C TYR A 210 9.57 2.21 -1.78
N ILE A 211 8.54 3.03 -1.94
CA ILE A 211 7.45 2.75 -2.89
C ILE A 211 7.94 2.97 -4.31
N ALA A 212 8.76 3.99 -4.53
CA ALA A 212 9.40 4.22 -5.83
C ALA A 212 10.30 3.05 -6.23
N GLN A 213 11.14 2.55 -5.32
CA GLN A 213 11.97 1.36 -5.54
C GLN A 213 11.13 0.11 -5.81
N TYR A 214 10.06 -0.11 -5.04
CA TYR A 214 9.15 -1.24 -5.29
C TYR A 214 8.42 -1.13 -6.63
N SER A 215 8.15 0.07 -7.12
CA SER A 215 7.52 0.27 -8.43
C SER A 215 8.36 -0.26 -9.58
N ILE A 216 9.70 -0.29 -9.42
CA ILE A 216 10.67 -0.75 -10.44
C ILE A 216 11.41 -2.03 -10.05
N ALA A 217 11.06 -2.64 -8.92
CA ALA A 217 11.70 -3.84 -8.40
C ALA A 217 11.26 -5.09 -9.17
N ILE A 218 12.21 -5.89 -9.65
CA ILE A 218 11.92 -7.08 -10.46
C ILE A 218 11.56 -8.28 -9.56
N TRP A 219 10.43 -8.19 -8.90
CA TRP A 219 9.84 -9.27 -8.11
C TRP A 219 8.31 -9.20 -8.14
N LYS A 220 7.64 -10.28 -7.75
CA LYS A 220 6.19 -10.46 -7.86
C LYS A 220 5.38 -9.63 -6.85
N ASP A 221 5.99 -9.31 -5.71
CA ASP A 221 5.28 -8.83 -4.53
C ASP A 221 4.59 -7.47 -4.72
N PRO A 222 5.14 -6.49 -5.47
CA PRO A 222 4.46 -5.21 -5.70
C PRO A 222 3.20 -5.33 -6.58
N ILE A 223 3.27 -6.14 -7.64
CA ILE A 223 2.11 -6.42 -8.52
C ILE A 223 1.01 -7.12 -7.71
N PHE A 224 1.38 -8.10 -6.90
CA PHE A 224 0.42 -8.81 -6.05
C PHE A 224 -0.19 -7.89 -4.99
N SER A 225 0.63 -7.07 -4.33
CA SER A 225 0.19 -6.12 -3.30
C SER A 225 -0.83 -5.12 -3.85
N VAL A 226 -0.55 -4.53 -5.02
CA VAL A 226 -1.49 -3.57 -5.62
C VAL A 226 -2.77 -4.27 -6.13
N THR A 227 -2.66 -5.52 -6.57
CA THR A 227 -3.84 -6.32 -6.94
C THR A 227 -4.74 -6.58 -5.73
N ILE A 228 -4.16 -6.91 -4.57
CA ILE A 228 -4.92 -7.06 -3.31
C ILE A 228 -5.63 -5.75 -2.94
N VAL A 229 -4.97 -4.60 -3.10
CA VAL A 229 -5.61 -3.28 -2.87
C VAL A 229 -6.84 -3.12 -3.78
N CYS A 230 -6.70 -3.39 -5.08
CA CYS A 230 -7.82 -3.33 -6.03
C CYS A 230 -8.96 -4.29 -5.66
N VAL A 231 -8.64 -5.53 -5.27
CA VAL A 231 -9.64 -6.51 -4.82
C VAL A 231 -10.32 -6.06 -3.53
N THR A 232 -9.58 -5.48 -2.59
CA THR A 232 -10.12 -4.96 -1.33
C THR A 232 -11.10 -3.82 -1.59
N ILE A 233 -10.76 -2.90 -2.49
CA ILE A 233 -11.65 -1.82 -2.94
C ILE A 233 -12.92 -2.39 -3.56
N LEU A 234 -12.79 -3.39 -4.45
CA LEU A 234 -13.94 -4.04 -5.09
C LEU A 234 -14.86 -4.72 -4.06
N LEU A 235 -14.29 -5.50 -3.14
CA LEU A 235 -15.04 -6.17 -2.07
C LEU A 235 -15.75 -5.16 -1.18
N PHE A 236 -15.06 -4.07 -0.82
CA PHE A 236 -15.67 -3.00 -0.03
C PHE A 236 -16.87 -2.38 -0.75
N ASP A 237 -16.74 -2.04 -2.03
CA ASP A 237 -17.82 -1.45 -2.80
C ASP A 237 -19.01 -2.41 -2.94
N ILE A 238 -18.78 -3.73 -3.14
CA ILE A 238 -19.85 -4.74 -3.18
C ILE A 238 -20.61 -4.79 -1.86
N LEU A 239 -19.89 -4.90 -0.74
CA LEU A 239 -20.50 -4.99 0.59
C LEU A 239 -21.24 -3.71 0.98
N TYR A 240 -20.67 -2.55 0.64
CA TYR A 240 -21.29 -1.25 0.88
C TYR A 240 -22.59 -1.09 0.07
N VAL A 241 -22.57 -1.47 -1.22
CA VAL A 241 -23.75 -1.38 -2.09
C VAL A 241 -24.87 -2.30 -1.61
N GLU A 242 -24.56 -3.53 -1.20
CA GLU A 242 -25.58 -4.46 -0.72
C GLU A 242 -26.23 -3.98 0.58
N THR A 243 -25.42 -3.42 1.49
CA THR A 243 -25.90 -2.87 2.76
C THR A 243 -26.80 -1.66 2.53
N ASP A 244 -26.42 -0.76 1.64
CA ASP A 244 -27.20 0.44 1.31
C ASP A 244 -28.54 0.08 0.62
N LYS A 245 -28.55 -0.89 -0.30
CA LYS A 245 -29.78 -1.41 -0.92
C LYS A 245 -30.73 -2.01 0.13
N LYS A 246 -30.24 -2.85 1.04
CA LYS A 246 -31.06 -3.42 2.13
C LYS A 246 -31.65 -2.32 3.02
N GLN A 247 -30.86 -1.30 3.40
CA GLN A 247 -31.36 -0.18 4.20
C GLN A 247 -32.41 0.65 3.47
N ASN A 248 -32.21 0.93 2.17
CA ASN A 248 -33.18 1.67 1.36
C ASN A 248 -34.50 0.90 1.16
N ILE A 249 -34.43 -0.43 0.99
CA ILE A 249 -35.62 -1.29 0.95
C ILE A 249 -36.37 -1.24 2.29
N ILE A 250 -35.68 -1.41 3.42
CA ILE A 250 -36.28 -1.34 4.76
C ILE A 250 -36.92 0.04 5.01
N LYS A 251 -36.22 1.13 4.69
CA LYS A 251 -36.77 2.50 4.79
C LYS A 251 -38.02 2.66 3.94
N LYS A 252 -38.02 2.17 2.69
CA LYS A 252 -39.19 2.24 1.80
C LYS A 252 -40.38 1.47 2.38
N TYR A 253 -40.17 0.27 2.91
CA TYR A 253 -41.24 -0.51 3.58
C TYR A 253 -41.77 0.20 4.83
N LEU A 254 -40.90 0.78 5.66
CA LEU A 254 -41.32 1.55 6.84
C LEU A 254 -42.13 2.79 6.46
N ILE A 255 -41.70 3.55 5.45
CA ILE A 255 -42.43 4.72 4.95
C ILE A 255 -43.80 4.32 4.37
N THR A 256 -43.85 3.23 3.61
CA THR A 256 -45.08 2.78 2.93
C THR A 256 -46.09 2.16 3.89
N ASN A 257 -45.64 1.42 4.91
CA ASN A 257 -46.53 0.75 5.87
C ASN A 257 -46.89 1.59 7.11
N PHE A 258 -46.08 2.59 7.48
CA PHE A 258 -46.34 3.40 8.69
C PHE A 258 -46.68 4.86 8.42
N GLY A 259 -46.53 5.40 7.20
CA GLY A 259 -46.98 6.75 6.87
C GLY A 259 -46.38 7.87 7.74
N ILE A 260 -45.26 7.62 8.43
CA ILE A 260 -44.58 8.65 9.22
C ILE A 260 -43.54 9.31 8.32
N GLY A 261 -43.93 10.42 7.70
CA GLY A 261 -43.00 11.37 7.10
C GLY A 261 -42.11 11.93 8.19
N TYR A 262 -40.83 11.58 8.17
CA TYR A 262 -39.81 12.29 8.95
C TYR A 262 -39.19 13.32 8.01
N ASP A 263 -39.67 14.56 8.09
CA ASP A 263 -38.90 15.73 7.69
C ASP A 263 -37.78 15.92 8.73
N LEU A 264 -36.55 15.52 8.37
CA LEU A 264 -35.29 15.93 8.97
C LEU A 264 -34.21 16.04 7.88
#